data_AF-A0A022PVW3-F1
#
_entry.id   AF-A0A022PVW3-F1
#
_cell.length_a   1.000
_cell.length_b   1.000
_cell.length_c   1.000
_cell.angle_alpha   90.00
_cell.angle_beta   90.00
_cell.angle_gamma   90.00
#
_symmetry.space_group_name_H-M   'P 1'
#
loop_
_entity.id
_entity.type
_entity.pdbx_description
1 polymer ?
#
loop_
_entity_poly.entity_id
_entity_poly.type
_entity_poly.pdbx_seq_one_letter_code
_entity_poly.pdbx_strand_id
1 'polypeptide(L)'
;MELDLTPKLAKKVYGGDGGAYYAWCPNELPMLREGNIGASKLVLEKNGFAMPRYSDSAKVAYVLQGSGVAGIVLPEKEEKVLAIKKGDSIALPFGVTTWYYNKEDTELAILFLGDTSKAHKAGSFTDFSLTGPTGIFTGFSTEFVSRAWDLDETTVKALVGSQTANGIVKLAPGFKMPEPKKEHYNGMALNCEEAPLDVDIKGGGKVVLLNTKNLPLVGEVGLGADLVRLNGGAMCSPGMSCDSALQVTYIVRGSGRVQVVGIDGKRVLETTVKAGNLFIVPRFFVVSKISDADGLDWFSIITTPNPIFTHLAGRTSVWKALSPQVLQASFNVPEDVEKKFSSMRKAEEIFFPPPN
;
A
#
# COMPACT_ATOMS: atom_id res chain seq x y z
N MET A 1 26.53 -4.70 -5.93
CA MET A 1 25.86 -5.68 -5.05
C MET A 1 24.60 -6.09 -5.78
N GLU A 2 24.38 -7.38 -6.03
CA GLU A 2 23.10 -7.82 -6.61
C GLU A 2 22.00 -7.58 -5.59
N LEU A 3 20.97 -6.86 -6.01
CA LEU A 3 19.88 -6.43 -5.16
C LEU A 3 18.84 -7.57 -5.06
N ASP A 4 18.60 -8.10 -3.86
CA ASP A 4 17.57 -9.15 -3.68
C ASP A 4 16.16 -8.54 -3.82
N LEU A 5 15.52 -8.82 -4.95
CA LEU A 5 14.15 -8.41 -5.28
C LEU A 5 13.11 -9.50 -4.94
N THR A 6 13.53 -10.59 -4.29
CA THR A 6 12.65 -11.72 -4.00
C THR A 6 11.47 -11.27 -3.14
N PRO A 7 10.22 -11.63 -3.50
CA PRO A 7 9.06 -11.27 -2.70
C PRO A 7 9.12 -11.85 -1.29
N LYS A 8 8.73 -11.06 -0.29
CA LYS A 8 8.73 -11.47 1.13
C LYS A 8 7.33 -11.39 1.73
N LEU A 9 7.14 -12.07 2.85
CA LEU A 9 5.95 -11.98 3.69
C LEU A 9 6.23 -11.10 4.91
N ALA A 10 5.20 -10.44 5.43
CA ALA A 10 5.31 -9.71 6.69
C ALA A 10 5.47 -10.68 7.87
N LYS A 11 6.20 -10.24 8.90
CA LYS A 11 6.39 -10.98 10.15
C LYS A 11 5.67 -10.29 11.29
N LYS A 12 5.12 -11.08 12.22
CA LYS A 12 4.48 -10.54 13.43
C LYS A 12 5.53 -9.78 14.25
N VAL A 13 5.24 -8.54 14.58
CA VAL A 13 6.09 -7.68 15.44
C VAL A 13 5.58 -7.76 16.87
N TYR A 14 4.27 -7.58 17.07
CA TYR A 14 3.60 -7.70 18.35
C TYR A 14 2.10 -8.02 18.15
N GLY A 15 1.41 -8.39 19.23
CA GLY A 15 -0.03 -8.65 19.22
C GLY A 15 -0.47 -9.61 20.32
N GLY A 16 -1.78 -9.77 20.46
CA GLY A 16 -2.45 -10.64 21.43
C GLY A 16 -3.89 -10.93 20.99
N ASP A 17 -4.81 -11.15 21.93
CA ASP A 17 -6.19 -11.58 21.66
C ASP A 17 -7.05 -10.56 20.88
N GLY A 18 -6.63 -9.29 20.88
CA GLY A 18 -7.23 -8.21 20.10
C GLY A 18 -6.78 -8.15 18.64
N GLY A 19 -5.71 -8.86 18.29
CA GLY A 19 -5.10 -8.78 16.97
C GLY A 19 -3.58 -8.64 17.00
N ALA A 20 -2.99 -8.37 15.85
CA ALA A 20 -1.55 -8.30 15.68
C ALA A 20 -1.09 -7.29 14.64
N TYR A 21 0.12 -6.77 14.85
CA TYR A 21 0.82 -5.92 13.91
C TYR A 21 1.96 -6.70 13.26
N TYR A 22 2.04 -6.62 11.94
CA TYR A 22 3.03 -7.28 11.12
C TYR A 22 3.82 -6.24 10.32
N ALA A 23 5.09 -6.48 10.06
CA ALA A 23 5.91 -5.62 9.22
C ALA A 23 6.83 -6.42 8.31
N TRP A 24 7.18 -5.86 7.16
CA TRP A 24 8.27 -6.40 6.35
C TRP A 24 9.61 -5.89 6.90
N CYS A 25 10.58 -6.78 6.99
CA CYS A 25 11.87 -6.49 7.60
C CYS A 25 12.86 -5.93 6.56
N PRO A 26 13.45 -4.74 6.76
CA PRO A 26 14.43 -4.17 5.83
C PRO A 26 15.72 -4.98 5.70
N ASN A 27 16.03 -5.87 6.65
CA ASN A 27 17.17 -6.77 6.53
C ASN A 27 16.88 -7.96 5.59
N GLU A 28 15.61 -8.28 5.36
CA GLU A 28 15.18 -9.39 4.48
C GLU A 28 14.70 -8.89 3.12
N LEU A 29 14.21 -7.65 3.05
CA LEU A 29 13.89 -6.93 1.84
C LEU A 29 14.65 -5.59 1.84
N PRO A 30 15.92 -5.56 1.40
CA PRO A 30 16.80 -4.38 1.46
C PRO A 30 16.21 -3.14 0.79
N MET A 31 15.38 -3.32 -0.24
CA MET A 31 14.71 -2.24 -0.94
C MET A 31 13.78 -1.38 -0.08
N LEU A 32 13.32 -1.89 1.06
CA LEU A 32 12.62 -1.04 2.04
C LEU A 32 13.55 0.08 2.51
N ARG A 33 14.80 -0.24 2.86
CA ARG A 33 15.78 0.74 3.32
C ARG A 33 16.28 1.62 2.18
N GLU A 34 16.71 0.99 1.07
CA GLU A 34 17.28 1.73 -0.07
C GLU A 34 16.27 2.66 -0.72
N GLY A 35 15.01 2.23 -0.73
CA GLY A 35 13.90 2.98 -1.29
C GLY A 35 13.22 3.95 -0.34
N ASN A 36 13.62 3.98 0.94
CA ASN A 36 12.89 4.67 1.99
C ASN A 36 11.40 4.29 2.04
N ILE A 37 11.08 3.01 1.90
CA ILE A 37 9.70 2.51 1.94
C ILE A 37 9.44 1.76 3.24
N GLY A 38 8.39 2.16 3.95
CA GLY A 38 7.81 1.37 5.03
C GLY A 38 6.66 0.52 4.52
N ALA A 39 6.56 -0.71 5.03
CA ALA A 39 5.45 -1.60 4.77
C ALA A 39 5.04 -2.35 6.05
N SER A 40 3.76 -2.30 6.38
CA SER A 40 3.20 -3.02 7.53
C SER A 40 1.75 -3.45 7.31
N LYS A 41 1.26 -4.32 8.18
CA LYS A 41 -0.11 -4.82 8.17
C LYS A 41 -0.65 -4.88 9.58
N LEU A 42 -1.82 -4.28 9.81
CA LEU A 42 -2.59 -4.43 11.04
C LEU A 42 -3.69 -5.46 10.82
N VAL A 43 -3.87 -6.33 11.78
CA VAL A 43 -4.91 -7.34 11.83
C VAL A 43 -5.63 -7.20 13.16
N LEU A 44 -6.95 -7.01 13.13
CA LEU A 44 -7.78 -6.91 14.34
C LEU A 44 -8.85 -7.99 14.34
N GLU A 45 -8.86 -8.77 15.41
CA GLU A 45 -9.92 -9.74 15.71
C GLU A 45 -11.20 -9.01 16.11
N LYS A 46 -12.33 -9.73 16.23
CA LYS A 46 -13.57 -9.16 16.79
C LYS A 46 -13.32 -8.44 18.11
N ASN A 47 -13.84 -7.22 18.28
CA ASN A 47 -13.60 -6.34 19.43
C ASN A 47 -12.12 -5.96 19.64
N GLY A 48 -11.29 -6.15 18.62
CA GLY A 48 -9.90 -5.70 18.61
C GLY A 48 -9.80 -4.20 18.44
N PHE A 49 -8.97 -3.54 19.26
CA PHE A 49 -8.75 -2.10 19.23
C PHE A 49 -7.26 -1.79 19.16
N ALA A 50 -6.81 -1.25 18.03
CA ALA A 50 -5.51 -0.62 17.90
C ALA A 50 -5.58 0.79 18.48
N MET A 51 -4.90 1.00 19.60
CA MET A 51 -4.94 2.22 20.39
C MET A 51 -4.35 3.42 19.65
N PRO A 52 -4.71 4.66 20.04
CA PRO A 52 -4.23 5.87 19.39
C PRO A 52 -2.70 5.97 19.36
N ARG A 53 -2.19 6.24 18.16
CA ARG A 53 -0.77 6.43 17.89
C ARG A 53 -0.58 7.40 16.73
N TYR A 54 0.52 8.17 16.76
CA TYR A 54 0.97 8.91 15.57
C TYR A 54 2.18 8.24 14.93
N SER A 55 2.50 8.63 13.70
CA SER A 55 3.58 8.03 12.93
C SER A 55 4.52 9.06 12.32
N ASP A 56 5.80 8.73 12.24
CA ASP A 56 6.85 9.51 11.56
C ASP A 56 6.87 9.32 10.04
N SER A 57 5.78 8.86 9.44
CA SER A 57 5.77 8.45 8.04
C SER A 57 4.43 8.77 7.40
N ALA A 58 4.47 9.39 6.22
CA ALA A 58 3.30 9.54 5.36
C ALA A 58 3.04 8.21 4.64
N LYS A 59 1.78 7.77 4.61
CA LYS A 59 1.42 6.44 4.11
C LYS A 59 0.02 6.39 3.51
N VAL A 60 -0.23 5.35 2.74
CA VAL A 60 -1.56 4.95 2.29
C VAL A 60 -1.95 3.68 3.04
N ALA A 61 -3.10 3.73 3.70
CA ALA A 61 -3.73 2.54 4.27
C ALA A 61 -4.69 1.94 3.25
N TYR A 62 -4.70 0.61 3.08
CA TYR A 62 -5.63 -0.11 2.22
C TYR A 62 -6.26 -1.26 3.00
N VAL A 63 -7.59 -1.30 3.08
CA VAL A 63 -8.32 -2.34 3.81
C VAL A 63 -8.38 -3.60 2.93
N LEU A 64 -7.62 -4.62 3.33
CA LEU A 64 -7.51 -5.91 2.65
C LEU A 64 -8.73 -6.80 2.87
N GLN A 65 -9.30 -6.77 4.07
CA GLN A 65 -10.37 -7.67 4.50
C GLN A 65 -11.21 -7.03 5.59
N GLY A 66 -12.50 -7.40 5.63
CA GLY A 66 -13.40 -7.08 6.72
C GLY A 66 -13.89 -5.64 6.67
N SER A 67 -14.42 -5.19 7.79
CA SER A 67 -14.88 -3.82 8.01
C SER A 67 -14.70 -3.43 9.47
N GLY A 68 -14.64 -2.14 9.74
CA GLY A 68 -14.49 -1.62 11.09
C GLY A 68 -14.59 -0.10 11.13
N VAL A 69 -13.99 0.47 12.17
CA VAL A 69 -14.03 1.89 12.45
C VAL A 69 -12.60 2.41 12.55
N ALA A 70 -12.32 3.53 11.88
CA ALA A 70 -11.05 4.24 11.98
C ALA A 70 -11.28 5.64 12.54
N GLY A 71 -10.55 6.02 13.58
CA GLY A 71 -10.44 7.40 14.00
C GLY A 71 -9.16 8.01 13.47
N ILE A 72 -9.27 9.20 12.89
CA ILE A 72 -8.17 9.91 12.26
C ILE A 72 -8.17 11.35 12.76
N VAL A 73 -7.04 11.79 13.31
CA VAL A 73 -6.81 13.17 13.73
C VAL A 73 -5.63 13.69 12.91
N LEU A 74 -5.94 14.54 11.93
CA LEU A 74 -4.92 15.28 11.17
C LEU A 74 -4.32 16.38 12.08
N PRO A 75 -3.07 16.81 11.83
CA PRO A 75 -2.45 17.89 12.61
C PRO A 75 -3.36 19.12 12.70
N GLU A 76 -3.59 19.62 13.92
CA GLU A 76 -4.44 20.79 14.21
C GLU A 76 -5.91 20.67 13.77
N LYS A 77 -6.41 19.44 13.56
CA LYS A 77 -7.81 19.18 13.20
C LYS A 77 -8.53 18.36 14.26
N GLU A 78 -9.86 18.41 14.20
CA GLU A 78 -10.73 17.53 14.98
C GLU A 78 -10.67 16.09 14.47
N GLU A 79 -11.08 15.16 15.35
CA GLU A 79 -11.20 13.75 15.01
C GLU A 79 -12.28 13.50 13.96
N LYS A 80 -11.90 12.72 12.95
CA LYS A 80 -12.83 12.09 12.01
C LYS A 80 -12.93 10.59 12.28
N VAL A 81 -14.12 10.15 12.65
CA VAL A 81 -14.47 8.73 12.83
C VAL A 81 -15.18 8.20 11.58
N LEU A 82 -14.56 7.22 10.92
CA LEU A 82 -14.92 6.67 9.62
C LEU A 82 -15.37 5.22 9.74
N ALA A 83 -16.39 4.83 8.99
CA ALA A 83 -16.64 3.42 8.69
C ALA A 83 -15.68 3.03 7.56
N ILE A 84 -14.95 1.94 7.74
CA ILE A 84 -14.02 1.42 6.75
C ILE A 84 -14.39 -0.03 6.41
N LYS A 85 -14.22 -0.41 5.15
CA LYS A 85 -14.47 -1.76 4.64
C LYS A 85 -13.43 -2.13 3.60
N LYS A 86 -13.35 -3.43 3.29
CA LYS A 86 -12.52 -3.96 2.20
C LYS A 86 -12.59 -3.07 0.95
N GLY A 87 -11.42 -2.78 0.39
CA GLY A 87 -11.26 -1.91 -0.77
C GLY A 87 -11.03 -0.45 -0.43
N ASP A 88 -11.34 0.01 0.80
CA ASP A 88 -11.09 1.40 1.19
C ASP A 88 -9.59 1.70 1.26
N SER A 89 -9.18 2.78 0.60
CA SER A 89 -7.88 3.40 0.72
C SER A 89 -7.97 4.74 1.46
N ILE A 90 -7.02 5.01 2.35
CA ILE A 90 -6.95 6.21 3.16
C ILE A 90 -5.56 6.82 3.03
N ALA A 91 -5.49 8.09 2.66
CA ALA A 91 -4.26 8.86 2.64
C ALA A 91 -3.97 9.40 4.06
N LEU A 92 -2.82 9.02 4.63
CA LEU A 92 -2.41 9.31 6.00
C LEU A 92 -1.13 10.19 5.98
N PRO A 93 -1.26 11.52 6.14
CA PRO A 93 -0.12 12.43 6.16
C PRO A 93 0.85 12.17 7.32
N PHE A 94 2.07 12.72 7.20
CA PHE A 94 3.08 12.65 8.25
C PHE A 94 2.54 13.21 9.58
N GLY A 95 2.80 12.53 10.71
CA GLY A 95 2.38 12.97 12.04
C GLY A 95 0.89 12.75 12.36
N VAL A 96 0.11 12.16 11.46
CA VAL A 96 -1.31 11.85 11.72
C VAL A 96 -1.47 10.89 12.89
N THR A 97 -2.45 11.16 13.77
CA THR A 97 -2.84 10.23 14.83
C THR A 97 -3.99 9.36 14.34
N THR A 98 -3.88 8.05 14.56
CA THR A 98 -4.92 7.08 14.16
C THR A 98 -5.20 6.05 15.24
N TRP A 99 -6.43 5.55 15.26
CA TRP A 99 -6.82 4.33 15.97
C TRP A 99 -7.78 3.51 15.09
N TYR A 100 -7.86 2.20 15.34
CA TYR A 100 -8.70 1.29 14.57
C TYR A 100 -9.44 0.34 15.48
N TYR A 101 -10.71 0.06 15.17
CA TYR A 101 -11.54 -0.84 15.94
C TYR A 101 -12.29 -1.79 15.00
N ASN A 102 -12.25 -3.09 15.33
CA ASN A 102 -13.07 -4.08 14.65
C ASN A 102 -14.25 -4.45 15.55
N LYS A 103 -15.47 -4.12 15.11
CA LYS A 103 -16.72 -4.52 15.80
C LYS A 103 -17.37 -5.78 15.21
N GLU A 104 -16.83 -6.27 14.10
CA GLU A 104 -17.41 -7.36 13.31
C GLU A 104 -16.76 -8.70 13.65
N ASP A 105 -17.43 -9.80 13.30
CA ASP A 105 -16.90 -11.17 13.49
C ASP A 105 -15.71 -11.45 12.56
N THR A 106 -15.75 -10.91 11.35
CA THR A 106 -14.67 -11.05 10.36
C THR A 106 -13.47 -10.22 10.78
N GLU A 107 -12.28 -10.82 10.73
CA GLU A 107 -11.02 -10.11 10.96
C GLU A 107 -10.87 -8.91 10.02
N LEU A 108 -10.53 -7.75 10.59
CA LEU A 108 -10.18 -6.53 9.86
C LEU A 108 -8.68 -6.53 9.59
N ALA A 109 -8.30 -6.56 8.31
CA ALA A 109 -6.90 -6.49 7.89
C ALA A 109 -6.65 -5.21 7.08
N ILE A 110 -5.63 -4.44 7.47
CA ILE A 110 -5.27 -3.15 6.86
C ILE A 110 -3.79 -3.17 6.51
N LEU A 111 -3.48 -2.98 5.23
CA LEU A 111 -2.13 -2.78 4.71
C LEU A 111 -1.74 -1.30 4.85
N PHE A 112 -0.50 -1.03 5.24
CA PHE A 112 0.09 0.30 5.21
C PHE A 112 1.36 0.27 4.36
N LEU A 113 1.40 1.11 3.33
CA LEU A 113 2.59 1.34 2.50
C LEU A 113 2.90 2.83 2.52
N GLY A 114 4.16 3.22 2.69
CA GLY A 114 4.46 4.63 2.89
C GLY A 114 5.93 5.01 2.75
N ASP A 115 6.15 6.32 2.79
CA ASP A 115 7.47 6.93 2.72
C ASP A 115 8.09 7.03 4.12
N THR A 116 9.34 6.62 4.22
CA THR A 116 10.17 6.66 5.43
C THR A 116 11.40 7.54 5.24
N SER A 117 11.45 8.38 4.19
CA SER A 117 12.56 9.29 3.91
C SER A 117 12.82 10.31 5.03
N LYS A 118 11.78 10.61 5.82
CA LYS A 118 11.81 11.47 7.01
C LYS A 118 11.61 10.69 8.31
N ALA A 119 11.56 9.37 8.27
CA ALA A 119 11.36 8.53 9.44
C ALA A 119 12.66 8.39 10.24
N HIS A 120 12.54 8.01 11.52
CA HIS A 120 13.69 7.71 12.37
C HIS A 120 14.50 6.49 11.88
N LYS A 121 13.84 5.60 11.13
CA LYS A 121 14.42 4.36 10.61
C LYS A 121 14.07 4.22 9.13
N ALA A 122 15.06 4.34 8.25
CA ALA A 122 14.88 4.09 6.83
C ALA A 122 14.37 2.65 6.60
N GLY A 123 13.25 2.54 5.88
CA GLY A 123 12.59 1.27 5.57
C GLY A 123 11.61 0.76 6.63
N SER A 124 11.34 1.51 7.70
CA SER A 124 10.41 1.09 8.75
C SER A 124 9.66 2.26 9.35
N PHE A 125 8.36 2.10 9.54
CA PHE A 125 7.57 3.06 10.29
C PHE A 125 7.98 3.06 11.76
N THR A 126 8.10 4.25 12.35
CA THR A 126 8.10 4.41 13.79
C THR A 126 6.75 4.95 14.20
N ASP A 127 5.99 4.15 14.93
CA ASP A 127 4.71 4.56 15.50
C ASP A 127 4.91 4.87 16.99
N PHE A 128 4.37 6.01 17.42
CA PHE A 128 4.50 6.53 18.78
C PHE A 128 3.17 6.32 19.50
N SER A 129 3.19 5.44 20.49
CA SER A 129 1.98 5.11 21.25
C SER A 129 1.63 6.27 22.19
N LEU A 130 0.35 6.65 22.24
CA LEU A 130 -0.11 7.65 23.22
C LEU A 130 -0.42 7.04 24.58
N THR A 131 -0.70 5.73 24.62
CA THR A 131 -1.13 4.99 25.81
C THR A 131 -0.42 3.62 25.89
N GLY A 132 -0.57 2.93 27.01
CA GLY A 132 0.07 1.64 27.27
C GLY A 132 1.48 1.77 27.84
N PRO A 133 2.20 0.65 28.05
CA PRO A 133 3.51 0.64 28.71
C PRO A 133 4.58 1.46 27.99
N THR A 134 4.49 1.57 26.66
CA THR A 134 5.37 2.38 25.81
C THR A 134 4.71 3.67 25.34
N GLY A 135 3.66 4.12 26.05
CA GLY A 135 2.98 5.38 25.77
C GLY A 135 3.87 6.57 26.12
N ILE A 136 3.82 7.64 25.33
CA ILE A 136 4.71 8.81 25.53
C ILE A 136 4.66 9.36 26.96
N PHE A 137 3.46 9.41 27.56
CA PHE A 137 3.28 9.94 28.91
C PHE A 137 3.85 9.03 30.01
N THR A 138 4.21 7.78 29.73
CA THR A 138 4.97 6.95 30.69
C THR A 138 6.43 7.38 30.82
N GLY A 139 6.96 8.13 29.85
CA GLY A 139 8.33 8.66 29.87
C GLY A 139 8.50 9.97 30.63
N PHE A 140 7.42 10.72 30.87
CA PHE A 140 7.45 11.95 31.66
C PHE A 140 7.28 11.66 33.15
N SER A 141 7.81 12.54 34.02
CA SER A 141 7.50 12.45 35.45
C SER A 141 6.02 12.76 35.70
N THR A 142 5.45 12.18 36.77
CA THR A 142 4.06 12.44 37.13
C THR A 142 3.77 13.93 37.31
N GLU A 143 4.70 14.71 37.87
CA GLU A 143 4.59 16.17 38.00
C GLU A 143 4.41 16.87 36.64
N PHE A 144 5.21 16.49 35.63
CA PHE A 144 5.12 17.08 34.29
C PHE A 144 3.77 16.79 33.63
N VAL A 145 3.30 15.55 33.73
CA VAL A 145 2.00 15.14 33.17
C VAL A 145 0.85 15.80 33.93
N SER A 146 0.95 15.88 35.26
CA SER A 146 0.00 16.57 36.14
C SER A 146 -0.18 18.04 35.74
N ARG A 147 0.92 18.78 35.56
CA ARG A 147 0.87 20.18 35.11
C ARG A 147 0.40 20.32 33.67
N ALA A 148 0.77 19.40 32.78
CA ALA A 148 0.39 19.46 31.37
C ALA A 148 -1.12 19.25 31.16
N TRP A 149 -1.75 18.41 31.98
CA TRP A 149 -3.18 18.10 31.89
C TRP A 149 -4.04 18.80 32.94
N ASP A 150 -3.44 19.55 33.85
CA ASP A 150 -4.10 20.18 35.00
C ASP A 150 -4.90 19.15 35.85
N LEU A 151 -4.23 18.04 36.18
CA LEU A 151 -4.79 16.92 36.96
C LEU A 151 -3.95 16.64 38.19
N ASP A 152 -4.56 16.16 39.27
CA ASP A 152 -3.80 15.68 40.43
C ASP A 152 -2.98 14.43 40.09
N GLU A 153 -1.86 14.23 40.81
CA GLU A 153 -0.96 13.12 40.53
C GLU A 153 -1.60 11.73 40.68
N THR A 154 -2.62 11.58 41.52
CA THR A 154 -3.31 10.29 41.71
C THR A 154 -4.08 9.93 40.45
N THR A 155 -4.83 10.89 39.91
CA THR A 155 -5.55 10.74 38.64
C THR A 155 -4.58 10.48 37.48
N VAL A 156 -3.44 11.18 37.42
CA VAL A 156 -2.41 10.92 36.39
C VAL A 156 -1.85 9.51 36.48
N LYS A 157 -1.49 9.05 37.69
CA LYS A 157 -0.97 7.68 37.90
C LYS A 157 -1.99 6.64 37.46
N ALA A 158 -3.27 6.86 37.73
CA ALA A 158 -4.34 6.00 37.25
C ALA A 158 -4.44 6.01 35.71
N LEU A 159 -4.50 7.20 35.07
CA LEU A 159 -4.66 7.31 33.61
C LEU A 159 -3.49 6.70 32.83
N VAL A 160 -2.26 7.06 33.23
CA VAL A 160 -1.03 6.62 32.53
C VAL A 160 -0.70 5.16 32.84
N GLY A 161 -0.98 4.70 34.06
CA GLY A 161 -0.59 3.36 34.54
C GLY A 161 -1.63 2.24 34.32
N SER A 162 -2.88 2.54 33.99
CA SER A 162 -3.94 1.52 33.93
C SER A 162 -3.86 0.58 32.73
N GLN A 163 -3.38 1.07 31.57
CA GLN A 163 -3.28 0.25 30.37
C GLN A 163 -1.94 -0.50 30.34
N THR A 164 -2.00 -1.81 30.50
CA THR A 164 -0.80 -2.68 30.55
C THR A 164 -0.49 -3.37 29.22
N ALA A 165 -1.40 -3.33 28.26
CA ALA A 165 -1.20 -3.94 26.95
C ALA A 165 -0.49 -2.98 25.97
N ASN A 166 0.25 -3.56 25.02
CA ASN A 166 1.03 -2.81 24.05
C ASN A 166 0.31 -2.68 22.70
N GLY A 167 -0.07 -1.46 22.34
CA GLY A 167 -0.58 -1.07 21.02
C GLY A 167 -1.98 -1.59 20.63
N ILE A 168 -2.29 -2.87 20.88
CA ILE A 168 -3.55 -3.52 20.49
C ILE A 168 -4.16 -4.23 21.71
N VAL A 169 -5.45 -4.01 21.94
CA VAL A 169 -6.20 -4.62 23.04
C VAL A 169 -7.48 -5.29 22.57
N LYS A 170 -7.98 -6.25 23.37
CA LYS A 170 -9.31 -6.82 23.20
C LYS A 170 -10.28 -6.08 24.12
N LEU A 171 -11.27 -5.42 23.55
CA LEU A 171 -12.32 -4.77 24.34
C LEU A 171 -13.34 -5.80 24.83
N ALA A 172 -13.91 -5.52 26.00
CA ALA A 172 -15.01 -6.32 26.53
C ALA A 172 -16.22 -6.27 25.57
N PRO A 173 -16.97 -7.38 25.43
CA PRO A 173 -18.21 -7.37 24.65
C PRO A 173 -19.15 -6.25 25.09
N GLY A 174 -19.69 -5.49 24.13
CA GLY A 174 -20.62 -4.39 24.41
C GLY A 174 -19.96 -3.07 24.80
N PHE A 175 -18.62 -2.97 24.81
CA PHE A 175 -17.94 -1.68 24.98
C PHE A 175 -18.35 -0.72 23.84
N LYS A 176 -18.77 0.49 24.21
CA LYS A 176 -19.27 1.48 23.25
C LYS A 176 -18.12 2.34 22.71
N MET A 177 -17.69 2.05 21.49
CA MET A 177 -16.78 2.89 20.73
C MET A 177 -17.55 3.99 19.99
N PRO A 178 -16.89 5.10 19.59
CA PRO A 178 -17.52 6.12 18.77
C PRO A 178 -18.10 5.54 17.46
N GLU A 179 -19.34 5.90 17.13
CA GLU A 179 -19.96 5.48 15.87
C GLU A 179 -19.47 6.37 14.71
N PRO A 180 -19.22 5.79 13.52
CA PRO A 180 -18.75 6.53 12.38
C PRO A 180 -19.81 7.47 11.81
N LYS A 181 -19.35 8.61 11.29
CA LYS A 181 -20.22 9.59 10.61
C LYS A 181 -19.98 9.56 9.11
N LYS A 182 -21.05 9.55 8.31
CA LYS A 182 -20.95 9.45 6.84
C LYS A 182 -20.20 10.65 6.26
N GLU A 183 -20.38 11.83 6.84
CA GLU A 183 -19.77 13.08 6.41
C GLU A 183 -18.25 13.06 6.58
N HIS A 184 -17.74 12.27 7.53
CA HIS A 184 -16.31 12.14 7.75
C HIS A 184 -15.61 11.33 6.66
N TYR A 185 -16.31 10.42 5.96
CA TYR A 185 -15.73 9.58 4.90
C TYR A 185 -15.27 10.42 3.70
N ASN A 186 -16.08 11.42 3.33
CA ASN A 186 -15.83 12.25 2.15
C ASN A 186 -14.49 12.99 2.26
N GLY A 187 -13.61 12.75 1.29
CA GLY A 187 -12.27 13.34 1.22
C GLY A 187 -11.24 12.69 2.17
N MET A 188 -11.63 11.69 2.97
CA MET A 188 -10.71 10.92 3.81
C MET A 188 -10.39 9.54 3.25
N ALA A 189 -11.37 8.90 2.62
CA ALA A 189 -11.24 7.55 2.08
C ALA A 189 -11.85 7.44 0.67
N LEU A 190 -11.35 6.47 -0.10
CA LEU A 190 -11.88 6.08 -1.40
C LEU A 190 -11.90 4.56 -1.49
N ASN A 191 -13.05 3.96 -1.81
CA ASN A 191 -13.11 2.53 -2.07
C ASN A 191 -12.59 2.21 -3.47
N CYS A 192 -11.39 1.63 -3.57
CA CYS A 192 -10.76 1.28 -4.84
C CYS A 192 -11.41 0.09 -5.56
N GLU A 193 -12.23 -0.71 -4.88
CA GLU A 193 -12.97 -1.80 -5.54
C GLU A 193 -14.27 -1.30 -6.20
N GLU A 194 -14.84 -0.20 -5.68
CA GLU A 194 -16.12 0.39 -6.10
C GLU A 194 -15.97 1.69 -6.91
N ALA A 195 -14.82 2.34 -6.87
CA ALA A 195 -14.55 3.57 -7.61
C ALA A 195 -14.61 3.36 -9.14
N PRO A 196 -14.88 4.43 -9.91
CA PRO A 196 -14.79 4.39 -11.37
C PRO A 196 -13.43 3.87 -11.84
N LEU A 197 -13.45 2.99 -12.85
CA LEU A 197 -12.23 2.38 -13.39
C LEU A 197 -11.48 3.39 -14.28
N ASP A 198 -10.19 3.55 -14.03
CA ASP A 198 -9.29 4.29 -14.93
C ASP A 198 -8.93 3.46 -16.16
N VAL A 199 -8.90 2.13 -16.02
CA VAL A 199 -8.67 1.17 -17.10
C VAL A 199 -9.64 0.00 -16.94
N ASP A 200 -10.30 -0.40 -18.03
CA ASP A 200 -11.09 -1.64 -18.10
C ASP A 200 -10.87 -2.30 -19.47
N ILE A 201 -10.03 -3.35 -19.50
CA ILE A 201 -9.76 -4.14 -20.70
C ILE A 201 -10.44 -5.50 -20.53
N LYS A 202 -11.49 -5.75 -21.34
CA LYS A 202 -12.27 -6.99 -21.30
C LYS A 202 -11.37 -8.23 -21.43
N GLY A 203 -11.40 -9.10 -20.42
CA GLY A 203 -10.59 -10.32 -20.37
C GLY A 203 -9.10 -10.09 -20.08
N GLY A 204 -8.66 -8.83 -19.95
CA GLY A 204 -7.29 -8.46 -19.59
C GLY A 204 -7.19 -8.08 -18.12
N GLY A 205 -7.81 -6.98 -17.72
CA GLY A 205 -7.74 -6.50 -16.35
C GLY A 205 -8.32 -5.10 -16.15
N LYS A 206 -8.30 -4.64 -14.90
CA LYS A 206 -8.87 -3.38 -14.44
C LYS A 206 -7.90 -2.63 -13.55
N VAL A 207 -7.93 -1.29 -13.61
CA VAL A 207 -7.16 -0.41 -12.72
C VAL A 207 -8.08 0.64 -12.11
N VAL A 208 -7.86 0.89 -10.82
CA VAL A 208 -8.27 2.13 -10.14
C VAL A 208 -7.02 2.79 -9.58
N LEU A 209 -6.84 4.07 -9.88
CA LEU A 209 -5.78 4.91 -9.36
C LEU A 209 -6.28 5.67 -8.14
N LEU A 210 -5.42 5.86 -7.16
CA LEU A 210 -5.60 6.80 -6.06
C LEU A 210 -4.67 7.98 -6.30
N ASN A 211 -5.24 9.16 -6.56
CA ASN A 211 -4.51 10.37 -6.92
C ASN A 211 -5.22 11.62 -6.38
N THR A 212 -4.67 12.81 -6.66
CA THR A 212 -5.22 14.07 -6.12
C THR A 212 -6.61 14.43 -6.66
N LYS A 213 -7.07 13.80 -7.76
CA LYS A 213 -8.40 14.07 -8.33
C LYS A 213 -9.52 13.37 -7.56
N ASN A 214 -9.26 12.19 -7.00
CA ASN A 214 -10.27 11.40 -6.29
C ASN A 214 -10.07 11.38 -4.77
N LEU A 215 -8.86 11.63 -4.28
CA LEU A 215 -8.58 11.81 -2.86
C LEU A 215 -7.54 12.94 -2.65
N PRO A 216 -7.97 14.18 -2.38
CA PRO A 216 -7.07 15.34 -2.29
C PRO A 216 -5.89 15.18 -1.32
N LEU A 217 -6.09 14.47 -0.20
CA LEU A 217 -5.04 14.17 0.79
C LEU A 217 -3.84 13.41 0.21
N VAL A 218 -3.98 12.75 -0.94
CA VAL A 218 -2.84 12.15 -1.67
C VAL A 218 -1.77 13.20 -2.01
N GLY A 219 -2.18 14.45 -2.25
CA GLY A 219 -1.25 15.56 -2.48
C GLY A 219 -0.40 15.90 -1.25
N GLU A 220 -0.96 15.78 -0.05
CA GLU A 220 -0.25 15.98 1.21
C GLU A 220 0.65 14.80 1.57
N VAL A 221 0.20 13.58 1.26
CA VAL A 221 0.98 12.34 1.49
C VAL A 221 2.17 12.24 0.54
N GLY A 222 2.05 12.76 -0.68
CA GLY A 222 3.11 12.66 -1.69
C GLY A 222 3.14 11.32 -2.43
N LEU A 223 2.18 10.42 -2.17
CA LEU A 223 2.16 9.04 -2.68
C LEU A 223 0.84 8.76 -3.40
N GLY A 224 0.92 8.47 -4.69
CA GLY A 224 -0.17 7.85 -5.43
C GLY A 224 -0.24 6.35 -5.11
N ALA A 225 -1.38 5.74 -5.43
CA ALA A 225 -1.54 4.29 -5.31
C ALA A 225 -2.36 3.73 -6.48
N ASP A 226 -2.30 2.42 -6.67
CA ASP A 226 -3.15 1.71 -7.62
C ASP A 226 -3.69 0.41 -7.01
N LEU A 227 -4.93 0.06 -7.39
CA LEU A 227 -5.44 -1.29 -7.30
C LEU A 227 -5.55 -1.84 -8.72
N VAL A 228 -4.80 -2.88 -9.01
CA VAL A 228 -4.85 -3.59 -10.28
C VAL A 228 -5.45 -4.97 -10.08
N ARG A 229 -6.39 -5.35 -10.95
CA ARG A 229 -7.05 -6.65 -10.97
C ARG A 229 -6.87 -7.28 -12.34
N LEU A 230 -5.99 -8.27 -12.43
CA LEU A 230 -5.64 -8.96 -13.68
C LEU A 230 -6.46 -10.24 -13.81
N ASN A 231 -7.16 -10.41 -14.93
CA ASN A 231 -7.97 -11.60 -15.20
C ASN A 231 -7.10 -12.84 -15.34
N GLY A 232 -7.68 -14.04 -15.19
CA GLY A 232 -6.95 -15.30 -15.29
C GLY A 232 -6.22 -15.49 -16.62
N GLY A 233 -4.93 -15.84 -16.56
CA GLY A 233 -4.07 -16.04 -17.74
C GLY A 233 -3.70 -14.76 -18.51
N ALA A 234 -4.17 -13.58 -18.07
CA ALA A 234 -3.84 -12.32 -18.70
C ALA A 234 -2.42 -11.84 -18.31
N MET A 235 -1.85 -10.98 -19.15
CA MET A 235 -0.56 -10.35 -18.92
C MET A 235 -0.73 -8.84 -18.66
N CYS A 236 0.01 -8.33 -17.69
CA CYS A 236 0.32 -6.92 -17.57
C CYS A 236 1.55 -6.59 -18.41
N SER A 237 1.39 -5.66 -19.35
CA SER A 237 2.44 -5.23 -20.28
C SER A 237 3.74 -4.96 -19.54
N PRO A 238 4.89 -5.38 -20.10
CA PRO A 238 6.18 -4.88 -19.63
C PRO A 238 6.16 -3.36 -19.60
N GLY A 239 6.60 -2.79 -18.49
CA GLY A 239 6.61 -1.35 -18.31
C GLY A 239 7.47 -0.92 -17.14
N MET A 240 7.65 0.39 -17.03
CA MET A 240 8.35 1.05 -15.95
C MET A 240 7.59 2.32 -15.52
N SER A 241 7.87 2.80 -14.32
CA SER A 241 7.55 4.18 -13.96
C SER A 241 8.77 5.06 -14.27
N CYS A 242 8.52 6.15 -14.99
CA CYS A 242 9.56 7.11 -15.40
C CYS A 242 9.69 8.28 -14.42
N ASP A 243 8.62 8.57 -13.68
CA ASP A 243 8.48 9.71 -12.78
C ASP A 243 8.52 9.33 -11.29
N SER A 244 8.46 8.03 -10.97
CA SER A 244 8.62 7.51 -9.61
C SER A 244 10.01 6.97 -9.35
N ALA A 245 10.42 7.02 -8.09
CA ALA A 245 11.61 6.33 -7.64
C ALA A 245 11.39 4.80 -7.56
N LEU A 246 10.17 4.31 -7.31
CA LEU A 246 9.90 2.90 -6.98
C LEU A 246 8.45 2.50 -7.28
N GLN A 247 8.25 1.23 -7.66
CA GLN A 247 6.93 0.58 -7.60
C GLN A 247 6.93 -0.44 -6.46
N VAL A 248 6.17 -0.17 -5.40
CA VAL A 248 6.00 -1.07 -4.25
C VAL A 248 4.74 -1.86 -4.47
N THR A 249 4.81 -3.18 -4.62
CA THR A 249 3.66 -4.01 -4.98
C THR A 249 3.36 -5.05 -3.90
N TYR A 250 2.14 -5.02 -3.36
CA TYR A 250 1.58 -6.04 -2.48
C TYR A 250 0.52 -6.87 -3.22
N ILE A 251 0.67 -8.20 -3.26
CA ILE A 251 -0.33 -9.08 -3.87
C ILE A 251 -1.50 -9.28 -2.90
N VAL A 252 -2.69 -8.83 -3.32
CA VAL A 252 -3.93 -8.88 -2.54
C VAL A 252 -4.61 -10.25 -2.71
N ARG A 253 -4.70 -10.76 -3.94
CA ARG A 253 -5.42 -12.00 -4.26
C ARG A 253 -4.76 -12.73 -5.43
N GLY A 254 -4.90 -14.05 -5.43
CA GLY A 254 -4.50 -14.89 -6.56
C GLY A 254 -3.01 -15.12 -6.62
N SER A 255 -2.53 -15.52 -7.79
CA SER A 255 -1.13 -15.83 -8.04
C SER A 255 -0.75 -15.61 -9.51
N GLY A 256 0.55 -15.57 -9.77
CA GLY A 256 1.07 -15.44 -11.12
C GLY A 256 2.58 -15.38 -11.16
N ARG A 257 3.14 -15.34 -12.37
CA ARG A 257 4.58 -15.19 -12.61
C ARG A 257 4.95 -13.73 -12.81
N VAL A 258 6.05 -13.32 -12.21
CA VAL A 258 6.62 -11.98 -12.34
C VAL A 258 8.03 -12.09 -12.86
N GLN A 259 8.36 -11.23 -13.82
CA GLN A 259 9.73 -11.01 -14.27
C GLN A 259 10.11 -9.54 -14.10
N VAL A 260 11.35 -9.32 -13.67
CA VAL A 260 11.96 -7.98 -13.58
C VAL A 260 13.28 -7.98 -14.35
N VAL A 261 13.45 -6.98 -15.20
CA VAL A 261 14.65 -6.73 -15.99
C VAL A 261 15.32 -5.45 -15.50
N GLY A 262 16.62 -5.56 -15.20
CA GLY A 262 17.45 -4.46 -14.72
C GLY A 262 17.89 -3.51 -15.83
N ILE A 263 18.58 -2.44 -15.42
CA ILE A 263 19.07 -1.39 -16.32
C ILE A 263 20.12 -1.87 -17.34
N ASP A 264 20.74 -3.02 -17.11
CA ASP A 264 21.69 -3.66 -18.02
C ASP A 264 21.00 -4.63 -19.00
N GLY A 265 19.66 -4.68 -19.01
CA GLY A 265 18.86 -5.56 -19.84
C GLY A 265 18.83 -7.01 -19.36
N LYS A 266 19.44 -7.34 -18.22
CA LYS A 266 19.39 -8.71 -17.67
C LYS A 266 18.17 -8.91 -16.80
N ARG A 267 17.65 -10.13 -16.84
CA ARG A 267 16.59 -10.56 -15.93
C ARG A 267 17.18 -10.74 -14.52
N VAL A 268 16.75 -9.88 -13.60
CA VAL A 268 17.20 -9.86 -12.20
C VAL A 268 16.23 -10.57 -11.26
N LEU A 269 15.00 -10.82 -11.71
CA LEU A 269 14.01 -11.61 -10.99
C LEU A 269 13.14 -12.40 -11.96
N GLU A 270 12.92 -13.67 -11.63
CA GLU A 270 11.86 -14.50 -12.19
C GLU A 270 11.30 -15.36 -11.06
N THR A 271 10.02 -15.18 -10.73
CA THR A 271 9.42 -15.90 -9.61
C THR A 271 7.90 -15.99 -9.74
N THR A 272 7.30 -16.83 -8.90
CA THR A 272 5.85 -16.88 -8.70
C THR A 272 5.51 -16.06 -7.47
N VAL A 273 4.50 -15.20 -7.61
CA VAL A 273 3.93 -14.42 -6.51
C VAL A 273 2.53 -14.93 -6.17
N LYS A 274 2.14 -14.78 -4.91
CA LYS A 274 0.81 -15.10 -4.40
C LYS A 274 0.37 -14.09 -3.36
N ALA A 275 -0.92 -14.10 -3.03
CA ALA A 275 -1.50 -13.27 -1.98
C ALA A 275 -0.62 -13.21 -0.72
N GLY A 276 -0.37 -11.99 -0.23
CA GLY A 276 0.51 -11.72 0.91
C GLY A 276 1.95 -11.37 0.55
N ASN A 277 2.42 -11.68 -0.66
CA ASN A 277 3.76 -11.29 -1.09
C ASN A 277 3.88 -9.79 -1.32
N LEU A 278 5.00 -9.21 -0.89
CA LEU A 278 5.42 -7.85 -1.21
C LEU A 278 6.79 -7.87 -1.88
N PHE A 279 6.94 -7.09 -2.94
CA PHE A 279 8.23 -6.82 -3.59
C PHE A 279 8.27 -5.37 -4.09
N ILE A 280 9.48 -4.86 -4.32
CA ILE A 280 9.71 -3.47 -4.71
C ILE A 280 10.54 -3.48 -5.99
N VAL A 281 10.03 -2.85 -7.04
CA VAL A 281 10.73 -2.70 -8.32
C VAL A 281 11.45 -1.35 -8.34
N PRO A 282 12.78 -1.32 -8.52
CA PRO A 282 13.53 -0.07 -8.60
C PRO A 282 13.16 0.79 -9.82
N ARG A 283 13.44 2.10 -9.75
CA ARG A 283 13.29 3.02 -10.88
C ARG A 283 13.99 2.49 -12.14
N PHE A 284 13.36 2.68 -13.30
CA PHE A 284 13.82 2.23 -14.62
C PHE A 284 13.95 0.71 -14.80
N PHE A 285 13.64 -0.11 -13.79
CA PHE A 285 13.55 -1.56 -14.00
C PHE A 285 12.22 -1.86 -14.70
N VAL A 286 12.25 -2.78 -15.65
CA VAL A 286 11.07 -3.20 -16.39
C VAL A 286 10.45 -4.38 -15.67
N VAL A 287 9.16 -4.29 -15.35
CA VAL A 287 8.41 -5.38 -14.72
C VAL A 287 7.24 -5.80 -15.60
N SER A 288 7.00 -7.11 -15.66
CA SER A 288 5.80 -7.69 -16.28
C SER A 288 5.27 -8.81 -15.39
N LYS A 289 3.96 -9.03 -15.45
CA LYS A 289 3.25 -10.05 -14.67
C LYS A 289 2.32 -10.83 -15.59
N ILE A 290 2.24 -12.15 -15.40
CA ILE A 290 1.22 -13.02 -16.01
C ILE A 290 0.49 -13.70 -14.88
N SER A 291 -0.83 -13.56 -14.82
CA SER A 291 -1.66 -14.22 -13.80
C SER A 291 -1.84 -15.71 -14.08
N ASP A 292 -2.03 -16.48 -13.03
CA ASP A 292 -2.53 -17.84 -13.13
C ASP A 292 -4.05 -17.83 -13.42
N ALA A 293 -4.68 -19.01 -13.50
CA ALA A 293 -6.09 -19.16 -13.88
C ALA A 293 -7.08 -18.37 -12.99
N ASP A 294 -6.78 -18.25 -11.69
CA ASP A 294 -7.64 -17.55 -10.72
C ASP A 294 -7.47 -16.01 -10.75
N GLY A 295 -6.60 -15.49 -11.61
CA GLY A 295 -6.27 -14.07 -11.69
C GLY A 295 -5.21 -13.63 -10.67
N LEU A 296 -4.87 -12.35 -10.73
CA LEU A 296 -3.88 -11.73 -9.85
C LEU A 296 -4.28 -10.28 -9.55
N ASP A 297 -4.51 -9.98 -8.28
CA ASP A 297 -4.81 -8.62 -7.82
C ASP A 297 -3.67 -8.11 -6.96
N TRP A 298 -3.29 -6.85 -7.14
CA TRP A 298 -2.28 -6.21 -6.31
C TRP A 298 -2.61 -4.75 -6.02
N PHE A 299 -2.16 -4.30 -4.86
CA PHE A 299 -2.18 -2.90 -4.46
C PHE A 299 -0.75 -2.36 -4.47
N SER A 300 -0.55 -1.20 -5.08
CA SER A 300 0.77 -0.56 -5.13
C SER A 300 0.75 0.85 -4.59
N ILE A 301 1.87 1.30 -4.03
CA ILE A 301 2.15 2.74 -3.93
C ILE A 301 3.22 3.13 -4.93
N ILE A 302 3.11 4.38 -5.39
CA ILE A 302 4.05 5.02 -6.29
C ILE A 302 4.49 6.31 -5.61
N THR A 303 5.80 6.59 -5.61
CA THR A 303 6.40 7.73 -4.89
C THR A 303 6.18 9.08 -5.59
N THR A 304 5.00 9.27 -6.20
CA THR A 304 4.52 10.52 -6.77
C THR A 304 2.99 10.54 -6.68
N PRO A 305 2.33 11.67 -6.36
CA PRO A 305 0.87 11.76 -6.27
C PRO A 305 0.13 11.47 -7.58
N ASN A 306 0.79 11.67 -8.72
CA ASN A 306 0.20 11.57 -10.06
C ASN A 306 1.09 10.69 -10.95
N PRO A 307 1.01 9.36 -10.78
CA PRO A 307 1.94 8.43 -11.42
C PRO A 307 1.74 8.34 -12.94
N ILE A 308 2.84 8.30 -13.68
CA ILE A 308 2.87 8.07 -15.12
C ILE A 308 3.66 6.78 -15.42
N PHE A 309 2.99 5.85 -16.09
CA PHE A 309 3.59 4.60 -16.51
C PHE A 309 3.96 4.64 -17.99
N THR A 310 5.11 4.06 -18.32
CA THR A 310 5.52 3.80 -19.70
C THR A 310 5.39 2.31 -19.99
N HIS A 311 4.60 1.99 -21.01
CA HIS A 311 4.43 0.62 -21.49
C HIS A 311 5.38 0.33 -22.65
N LEU A 312 5.95 -0.88 -22.66
CA LEU A 312 6.87 -1.36 -23.69
C LEU A 312 6.23 -2.38 -24.63
N ALA A 313 4.92 -2.59 -24.51
CA ALA A 313 4.09 -3.31 -25.47
C ALA A 313 2.69 -2.66 -25.52
N GLY A 314 1.87 -3.04 -26.50
CA GLY A 314 0.56 -2.44 -26.70
C GLY A 314 0.59 -1.15 -27.51
N ARG A 315 -0.60 -0.55 -27.68
CA ARG A 315 -0.86 0.57 -28.59
C ARG A 315 -0.11 1.85 -28.22
N THR A 316 0.18 2.07 -26.93
CA THR A 316 0.88 3.26 -26.42
C THR A 316 2.38 3.02 -26.21
N SER A 317 2.91 1.87 -26.64
CA SER A 317 4.33 1.59 -26.46
C SER A 317 5.24 2.43 -27.35
N VAL A 318 6.47 2.66 -26.88
CA VAL A 318 7.51 3.36 -27.64
C VAL A 318 7.72 2.75 -29.04
N TRP A 319 7.57 1.42 -29.15
CA TRP A 319 7.70 0.71 -30.41
C TRP A 319 6.65 1.11 -31.44
N LYS A 320 5.44 1.50 -31.01
CA LYS A 320 4.39 1.99 -31.91
C LYS A 320 4.60 3.44 -32.36
N ALA A 321 5.46 4.18 -31.66
CA ALA A 321 5.80 5.57 -32.00
C ALA A 321 7.03 5.67 -32.93
N LEU A 322 7.92 4.66 -32.93
CA LEU A 322 9.11 4.63 -33.78
C LEU A 322 8.75 4.35 -35.26
N SER A 323 9.54 4.89 -36.18
CA SER A 323 9.36 4.63 -37.61
C SER A 323 9.71 3.18 -37.96
N PRO A 324 9.06 2.59 -39.00
CA PRO A 324 9.36 1.24 -39.45
C PRO A 324 10.85 0.99 -39.73
N GLN A 325 11.54 1.97 -40.34
CA GLN A 325 12.97 1.85 -40.68
C GLN A 325 13.84 1.79 -39.42
N VAL A 326 13.48 2.52 -38.35
CA VAL A 326 14.19 2.45 -37.06
C VAL A 326 13.99 1.07 -36.43
N LEU A 327 12.79 0.49 -36.50
CA LEU A 327 12.51 -0.85 -35.99
C LEU A 327 13.27 -1.93 -36.77
N GLN A 328 13.25 -1.85 -38.11
CA GLN A 328 14.01 -2.76 -38.98
C GLN A 328 15.50 -2.71 -38.69
N ALA A 329 16.08 -1.52 -38.57
CA ALA A 329 17.49 -1.35 -38.24
C ALA A 329 17.83 -1.81 -36.81
N SER A 330 16.96 -1.52 -35.84
CA SER A 330 17.19 -1.82 -34.41
C SER A 330 17.11 -3.31 -34.12
N PHE A 331 16.15 -4.02 -34.71
CA PHE A 331 16.02 -5.48 -34.56
C PHE A 331 16.81 -6.27 -35.61
N ASN A 332 17.39 -5.60 -36.61
CA ASN A 332 18.02 -6.21 -37.77
C ASN A 332 17.10 -7.23 -38.46
N VAL A 333 15.88 -6.78 -38.79
CA VAL A 333 14.84 -7.62 -39.40
C VAL A 333 14.34 -7.04 -40.72
N PRO A 334 13.87 -7.89 -41.65
CA PRO A 334 13.25 -7.44 -42.89
C PRO A 334 11.89 -6.77 -42.65
N GLU A 335 11.42 -6.03 -43.67
CA GLU A 335 10.19 -5.24 -43.62
C GLU A 335 8.93 -6.06 -43.30
N ASP A 336 8.84 -7.31 -43.77
CA ASP A 336 7.69 -8.17 -43.51
C ASP A 336 7.57 -8.58 -42.03
N VAL A 337 8.70 -8.82 -41.37
CA VAL A 337 8.77 -9.11 -39.92
C VAL A 337 8.38 -7.87 -39.11
N GLU A 338 8.90 -6.69 -39.49
CA GLU A 338 8.50 -5.44 -38.85
C GLU A 338 7.00 -5.16 -39.04
N LYS A 339 6.47 -5.28 -40.26
CA LYS A 339 5.03 -5.10 -40.53
C LYS A 339 4.19 -6.05 -39.69
N LYS A 340 4.61 -7.30 -39.55
CA LYS A 340 3.95 -8.27 -38.65
C LYS A 340 3.95 -7.77 -37.21
N PHE A 341 5.10 -7.38 -36.67
CA PHE A 341 5.21 -6.84 -35.31
C PHE A 341 4.34 -5.59 -35.10
N SER A 342 4.41 -4.63 -36.02
CA SER A 342 3.64 -3.38 -35.98
C SER A 342 2.14 -3.60 -36.15
N SER A 343 1.72 -4.67 -36.84
CA SER A 343 0.30 -5.04 -37.00
C SER A 343 -0.35 -5.56 -35.71
N MET A 344 0.42 -6.14 -34.79
CA MET A 344 -0.10 -6.77 -33.57
C MET A 344 -0.36 -5.76 -32.45
N ARG A 345 -1.28 -6.08 -31.52
CA ARG A 345 -1.56 -5.32 -30.28
C ARG A 345 -1.83 -3.82 -30.52
N LYS A 346 -2.70 -3.51 -31.48
CA LYS A 346 -3.12 -2.13 -31.81
C LYS A 346 -4.28 -1.62 -30.95
N ALA A 347 -5.03 -2.52 -30.32
CA ALA A 347 -6.21 -2.17 -29.53
C ALA A 347 -5.90 -2.15 -28.03
N GLU A 348 -5.05 -3.07 -27.56
CA GLU A 348 -4.73 -3.23 -26.16
C GLU A 348 -3.62 -2.28 -25.72
N GLU A 349 -3.75 -1.76 -24.51
CA GLU A 349 -2.82 -0.77 -23.95
C GLU A 349 -1.90 -1.39 -22.90
N ILE A 350 -2.46 -1.72 -21.73
CA ILE A 350 -1.69 -2.18 -20.56
C ILE A 350 -1.92 -3.66 -20.23
N PHE A 351 -3.10 -4.21 -20.52
CA PHE A 351 -3.41 -5.63 -20.27
C PHE A 351 -3.67 -6.39 -21.55
N PHE A 352 -3.10 -7.60 -21.61
CA PHE A 352 -3.25 -8.50 -22.73
C PHE A 352 -4.03 -9.73 -22.27
N PRO A 353 -5.26 -9.94 -22.76
CA PRO A 353 -6.01 -11.17 -22.50
C PRO A 353 -5.21 -12.42 -22.89
N PRO A 354 -5.48 -13.58 -22.27
CA PRO A 354 -4.85 -14.82 -22.67
C PRO A 354 -5.09 -15.09 -24.17
N PRO A 355 -4.13 -15.70 -24.88
CA PRO A 355 -4.37 -16.18 -26.23
C PRO A 355 -5.51 -17.20 -26.23
N ASN A 356 -6.39 -17.13 -27.23
CA ASN A 356 -7.50 -18.07 -27.43
C ASN A 356 -7.02 -19.51 -27.58
#